data_AF-A0A068YSE5-F1
#
_entry.id   AF-A0A068YSE5-F1
#
_cell.length_a   1.000
_cell.length_b   1.000
_cell.length_c   1.000
_cell.angle_alpha   90.00
_cell.angle_beta   90.00
_cell.angle_gamma   90.00
#
_symmetry.space_group_name_H-M   'P 1'
#
loop_
_entity.id
_entity.type
_entity.pdbx_description
1 polymer ?
#
loop_
_entity_poly.entity_id
_entity_poly.type
_entity_poly.pdbx_seq_one_letter_code
_entity_poly.pdbx_strand_id
1 'polypeptide(L)' 'MSLADQVSAVRALFERYDNVPASLADACLTRMSELYEPCRVLTLDSDFHLYRRHGRKVIPVLAPRP' A
#
# COMPACT_ATOMS: atom_id res chain seq x y z
N MET A 1 8.86 13.64 -4.21
CA MET A 1 7.54 13.16 -4.68
C MET A 1 6.50 13.69 -3.73
N SER A 2 5.48 14.36 -4.26
CA SER A 2 4.30 14.76 -3.48
C SER A 2 3.15 13.80 -3.73
N LEU A 3 2.12 13.82 -2.87
CA LEU A 3 0.88 13.09 -3.13
C LEU A 3 0.19 13.59 -4.41
N ALA A 4 0.26 14.90 -4.69
CA ALA A 4 -0.34 15.52 -5.87
C ALA A 4 0.17 14.86 -7.17
N ASP A 5 1.46 14.53 -7.24
CA ASP A 5 2.08 13.87 -8.39
C ASP A 5 1.58 12.43 -8.60
N GLN A 6 0.90 11.85 -7.62
CA GLN A 6 0.57 10.42 -7.55
C GLN A 6 -0.93 10.16 -7.37
N VAL A 7 -1.75 11.22 -7.41
CA VAL A 7 -3.21 11.15 -7.17
C VAL A 7 -3.87 10.09 -8.02
N SER A 8 -3.55 10.01 -9.32
CA SER A 8 -4.16 9.02 -10.22
C SER A 8 -3.84 7.58 -9.80
N ALA A 9 -2.58 7.29 -9.46
CA ALA A 9 -2.16 5.97 -9.02
C ALA A 9 -2.74 5.60 -7.65
N VAL A 10 -2.71 6.54 -6.70
CA VAL A 10 -3.28 6.36 -5.36
C VAL A 10 -4.79 6.15 -5.43
N ARG A 11 -5.50 6.90 -6.29
CA ARG A 11 -6.94 6.73 -6.50
C ARG A 11 -7.28 5.35 -7.05
N ALA A 12 -6.54 4.87 -8.04
CA ALA A 12 -6.74 3.53 -8.60
C ALA A 12 -6.51 2.42 -7.56
N LEU A 13 -5.53 2.61 -6.67
CA LEU A 13 -5.32 1.70 -5.53
C LEU A 13 -6.49 1.76 -4.56
N PHE A 14 -6.99 2.96 -4.25
CA PHE A 14 -8.13 3.16 -3.36
C PHE A 14 -9.40 2.45 -3.88
N GLU A 15 -9.75 2.68 -5.15
CA GLU A 15 -10.90 2.04 -5.81
C GLU A 15 -10.78 0.51 -5.86
N ARG A 16 -9.56 -0.01 -5.99
CA ARG A 16 -9.32 -1.45 -6.06
C ARG A 16 -9.62 -2.17 -4.74
N TYR A 17 -9.40 -1.49 -3.62
CA TYR A 17 -9.60 -2.05 -2.29
C TYR A 17 -10.88 -1.53 -1.64
N ASP A 18 -11.86 -1.01 -2.39
CA ASP A 18 -13.11 -0.43 -1.88
C ASP A 18 -13.96 -1.40 -1.02
N ASN A 19 -13.70 -2.71 -1.12
CA ASN A 19 -14.33 -3.77 -0.30
C ASN A 19 -13.58 -4.10 1.00
N VAL A 20 -12.42 -3.48 1.22
CA VAL A 20 -11.61 -3.51 2.45
C VAL A 20 -11.63 -2.07 2.97
N PRO A 21 -11.56 -1.79 4.28
CA PRO A 21 -11.38 -0.41 4.75
C PRO A 21 -9.99 0.13 4.34
N ALA A 22 -9.82 0.44 3.06
CA ALA A 22 -8.63 1.05 2.53
C ALA A 22 -8.65 2.53 2.86
N SER A 23 -7.74 2.94 3.74
CA SER A 23 -7.53 4.34 4.01
C SER A 23 -6.68 4.98 2.92
N LEU A 24 -6.73 6.31 2.81
CA LEU A 24 -5.82 7.05 1.92
C LEU A 24 -4.36 6.73 2.28
N ALA A 25 -4.06 6.49 3.56
CA ALA A 25 -2.73 6.12 4.02
C ALA A 25 -2.28 4.77 3.43
N ASP A 26 -3.16 3.76 3.35
CA ASP A 26 -2.80 2.43 2.83
C ASP A 26 -2.52 2.45 1.33
N ALA A 27 -3.32 3.20 0.57
CA ALA A 27 -3.07 3.44 -0.84
C ALA A 27 -1.76 4.22 -1.07
N CYS A 28 -1.45 5.20 -0.23
CA CYS A 28 -0.16 5.90 -0.26
C CYS A 28 1.01 4.97 0.05
N LEU A 29 0.92 4.14 1.09
CA LEU A 29 1.97 3.19 1.46
C LEU A 29 2.19 2.14 0.37
N THR A 30 1.10 1.63 -0.22
CA THR A 30 1.16 0.73 -1.37
C THR A 30 1.88 1.40 -2.53
N ARG A 31 1.55 2.66 -2.84
CA ARG A 31 2.19 3.41 -3.92
C ARG A 31 3.68 3.67 -3.65
N MET A 32 4.04 4.03 -2.42
CA MET A 32 5.44 4.19 -2.04
C MET A 32 6.22 2.87 -2.18
N SER A 33 5.60 1.73 -1.86
CA SER A 33 6.23 0.41 -2.03
C SER A 33 6.45 0.01 -3.50
N GLU A 34 5.73 0.61 -4.45
CA GLU A 34 5.92 0.42 -5.90
C GLU A 34 7.06 1.28 -6.44
N LEU A 35 7.24 2.48 -5.88
CA LEU A 35 8.20 3.48 -6.38
C LEU A 35 9.61 3.28 -5.83
N TYR A 36 9.72 2.72 -4.63
CA TYR A 36 11.01 2.51 -3.97
C TYR A 36 11.27 1.00 -3.87
N GLU A 37 12.31 0.52 -4.54
CA GLU A 37 12.78 -0.87 -4.39
C GLU A 37 14.27 -0.88 -3.99
N PRO A 38 14.67 -1.74 -3.02
CA PRO A 38 13.83 -2.61 -2.19
C PRO A 38 13.07 -1.80 -1.12
N CYS A 39 11.78 -2.13 -0.88
CA CYS A 39 10.97 -1.50 0.16
C CYS A 39 10.27 -2.55 1.02
N ARG A 40 10.19 -2.25 2.32
CA ARG A 40 9.41 -2.98 3.32
C ARG A 40 8.52 -1.98 4.04
N VAL A 41 7.26 -2.34 4.27
CA VAL A 41 6.33 -1.51 5.04
C VAL A 41 6.35 -1.95 6.50
N LEU A 42 6.61 -1.03 7.42
CA LEU A 42 6.40 -1.24 8.85
C LEU A 42 4.98 -0.82 9.20
N THR A 43 4.20 -1.74 9.78
CA THR A 43 2.81 -1.46 10.19
C THR A 43 2.41 -2.33 11.37
N LEU A 44 1.44 -1.84 12.15
CA LEU A 44 0.76 -2.58 13.21
C LEU A 44 -0.58 -3.15 12.75
N ASP A 45 -1.06 -2.73 11.58
CA ASP A 45 -2.27 -3.27 10.98
C ASP A 45 -1.98 -4.66 10.41
N SER A 46 -2.57 -5.68 11.05
CA SER A 46 -2.43 -7.06 10.62
C SER A 46 -2.94 -7.28 9.21
N ASP A 47 -3.95 -6.54 8.77
CA ASP A 47 -4.59 -6.73 7.47
C ASP A 47 -3.79 -6.12 6.31
N PHE A 48 -2.72 -5.39 6.61
CA PHE A 48 -1.88 -4.78 5.58
C PHE A 48 -1.25 -5.81 4.62
N HIS A 49 -1.13 -7.07 5.06
CA HIS A 49 -0.68 -8.18 4.22
C HIS A 49 -1.62 -8.51 3.04
N LEU A 50 -2.85 -7.98 3.03
CA LEU A 50 -3.81 -8.13 1.93
C LEU A 50 -3.44 -7.24 0.72
N TYR A 51 -2.78 -6.11 0.96
CA TYR A 51 -2.36 -5.21 -0.10
C TYR A 51 -1.28 -5.83 -1.00
N ARG A 52 -1.31 -5.42 -2.26
CA ARG A 52 -0.42 -5.89 -3.33
C ARG A 52 0.10 -4.68 -4.10
N ARG A 53 1.41 -4.69 -4.34
CA ARG A 53 2.09 -3.75 -5.23
C ARG A 53 2.20 -4.34 -6.63
N HIS A 54 2.25 -3.49 -7.66
CA HIS A 54 2.37 -3.90 -9.07
C HIS A 54 1.28 -4.93 -9.44
N GLY A 55 0.06 -4.71 -8.96
CA GLY A 55 -1.07 -5.62 -9.17
C GLY A 55 -1.09 -6.83 -8.22
N ARG A 56 -0.06 -7.68 -8.23
CA ARG A 56 -0.10 -9.01 -7.59
C ARG A 56 1.07 -9.35 -6.69
N LYS A 57 2.11 -8.49 -6.64
CA LYS A 57 3.28 -8.78 -5.81
C LYS A 57 2.97 -8.46 -4.36
N VAL A 58 3.34 -9.39 -3.47
CA VAL A 58 3.28 -9.17 -2.03
C VAL A 58 4.17 -7.98 -1.67
N ILE A 59 3.65 -7.11 -0.80
CA ILE A 59 4.43 -6.05 -0.17
C ILE A 59 5.13 -6.69 1.03
N PRO A 60 6.47 -6.71 1.11
CA PRO A 60 7.14 -7.21 2.31
C PRO A 60 6.79 -6.35 3.52
N VAL A 61 6.28 -6.97 4.58
CA VAL A 61 5.85 -6.26 5.80
C VAL A 61 6.79 -6.57 6.96
N LEU A 62 7.02 -5.57 7.79
CA LEU A 62 7.52 -5.65 9.15
C LEU A 62 6.33 -5.38 10.07
N ALA A 63 5.90 -6.39 10.81
CA ALA A 63 4.83 -6.27 11.79
C ALA A 63 5.18 -7.14 13.01
N PRO A 64 4.65 -6.83 14.20
CA PRO A 64 4.63 -7.78 15.30
C PRO A 64 4.06 -9.10 14.78
N ARG A 65 4.69 -10.23 15.12
CA ARG A 65 4.05 -11.53 14.89
C ARG A 65 2.79 -11.58 15.77
N PRO A 66 1.71 -12.23 15.33
CA PRO A 66 0.63 -12.57 16.24
C PRO A 66 1.17 -13.37 17.43
#